data_AF-A0A1Y0HPP0-F1
#
_entry.id   AF-A0A1Y0HPP0-F1
#
_cell.length_a   1.000
_cell.length_b   1.000
_cell.length_c   1.000
_cell.angle_alpha   90.00
_cell.angle_beta   90.00
_cell.angle_gamma   90.00
#
_symmetry.space_group_name_H-M   'P 1'
#
loop_
_entity.id
_entity.type
_entity.pdbx_description
1 polymer ?
#
loop_
_entity_poly.entity_id
_entity_poly.type
_entity_poly.pdbx_seq_one_letter_code
_entity_poly.pdbx_strand_id
1 'polypeptide(L)'
;MSDKIPANVAVIDVRSATEYANGHIKGAINIEAGKLSATEFAAKLPKGKVVIMNCSAGGRSMEAFLKLKNAKVDVSKIFYFDANIKCDKSGTCEIKVNEPLG
;
A
#
# COMPACT_ATOMS: atom_id res chain seq x y z
N MET A 1 -15.12 -3.96 -17.57
CA MET A 1 -15.26 -4.14 -16.10
C MET A 1 -14.45 -3.04 -15.45
N SER A 2 -14.97 -2.36 -14.43
CA SER A 2 -14.42 -1.08 -13.98
C SER A 2 -12.99 -1.20 -13.44
N ASP A 3 -11.99 -0.77 -14.23
CA ASP A 3 -10.58 -0.51 -13.87
C ASP A 3 -10.41 0.61 -12.81
N LYS A 4 -11.37 0.77 -11.90
CA LYS A 4 -11.40 1.88 -10.94
C LYS A 4 -11.42 1.34 -9.52
N ILE A 5 -10.47 1.81 -8.74
CA ILE A 5 -10.48 1.66 -7.28
C ILE A 5 -11.82 2.24 -6.77
N PRO A 6 -12.57 1.51 -5.92
CA PRO A 6 -13.81 2.01 -5.35
C PRO A 6 -13.61 3.36 -4.66
N ALA A 7 -14.59 4.26 -4.71
CA ALA A 7 -14.45 5.60 -4.13
C ALA A 7 -14.16 5.60 -2.62
N ASN A 8 -14.59 4.55 -1.92
CA ASN A 8 -14.38 4.29 -0.50
C ASN A 8 -13.06 3.55 -0.18
N VAL A 9 -12.26 3.22 -1.20
CA VAL A 9 -10.97 2.54 -1.06
C VAL A 9 -9.85 3.47 -1.53
N ALA A 10 -8.72 3.45 -0.84
CA ALA A 10 -7.52 4.13 -1.23
C ALA A 10 -6.36 3.12 -1.24
N VAL A 11 -5.73 2.94 -2.39
CA VAL A 11 -4.54 2.09 -2.51
C VAL A 11 -3.32 2.97 -2.25
N ILE A 12 -2.48 2.59 -1.30
CA ILE A 12 -1.28 3.33 -0.92
C ILE A 12 -0.06 2.51 -1.30
N ASP A 13 0.77 3.02 -2.19
CA ASP A 13 2.05 2.41 -2.53
C ASP A 13 3.11 2.91 -1.54
N VAL A 14 3.62 2.02 -0.69
CA VAL A 14 4.56 2.39 0.38
C VAL A 14 6.02 2.40 -0.07
N ARG A 15 6.28 2.18 -1.36
CA ARG A 15 7.62 2.17 -1.95
C ARG A 15 8.12 3.60 -2.20
N SER A 16 9.36 3.69 -2.65
CA SER A 16 9.96 4.97 -3.02
C SER A 16 9.28 5.58 -4.24
N ALA A 17 9.29 6.91 -4.36
CA ALA A 17 8.73 7.62 -5.51
C ALA A 17 9.33 7.15 -6.86
N THR A 18 10.61 6.76 -6.87
CA THR A 18 11.26 6.19 -8.05
C THR A 18 10.67 4.84 -8.45
N GLU A 19 10.37 3.95 -7.50
CA GLU A 19 9.73 2.65 -7.79
C GLU A 19 8.31 2.87 -8.33
N TYR A 20 7.58 3.79 -7.70
CA TYR A 20 6.24 4.17 -8.14
C TYR A 20 6.26 4.74 -9.57
N ALA A 21 7.22 5.60 -9.91
CA ALA A 21 7.38 6.17 -11.24
C ALA A 21 7.75 5.13 -12.32
N ASN A 22 8.39 4.02 -11.93
CA ASN A 22 8.73 2.93 -12.85
C ASN A 22 7.54 2.02 -13.16
N GLY A 23 6.48 2.05 -12.34
CA GLY A 23 5.26 1.28 -12.55
C GLY A 23 4.51 1.07 -11.23
N HIS A 24 3.22 1.33 -11.22
CA HIS A 24 2.37 1.26 -10.04
C HIS A 24 0.93 0.88 -10.38
N ILE A 25 0.17 0.48 -9.37
CA ILE A 25 -1.26 0.21 -9.51
C ILE A 25 -1.98 1.51 -9.88
N LYS A 26 -2.74 1.49 -10.97
CA LYS A 26 -3.45 2.67 -11.48
C LYS A 26 -4.40 3.24 -10.42
N GLY A 27 -4.19 4.52 -10.07
CA GLY A 27 -4.97 5.21 -9.04
C GLY A 27 -4.47 5.01 -7.59
N ALA A 28 -3.36 4.30 -7.39
CA ALA A 28 -2.68 4.28 -6.10
C ALA A 28 -2.10 5.67 -5.77
N ILE A 29 -1.83 5.90 -4.49
CA ILE A 29 -1.17 7.10 -3.98
C ILE A 29 0.17 6.66 -3.41
N ASN A 30 1.26 7.26 -3.87
CA ASN A 30 2.59 6.95 -3.32
C ASN A 30 2.82 7.66 -1.98
N ILE A 31 3.10 6.89 -0.94
CA ILE A 31 3.47 7.39 0.38
C ILE A 31 4.59 6.51 0.94
N GLU A 32 5.84 6.93 0.76
CA GLU A 32 7.03 6.18 1.18
C GLU A 32 7.07 5.99 2.72
N ALA A 33 6.59 4.85 3.22
CA ALA A 33 6.46 4.58 4.66
C ALA A 33 7.83 4.41 5.36
N GLY A 34 8.88 4.11 4.60
CA GLY A 34 10.24 3.98 5.12
C GLY A 34 10.82 5.28 5.66
N LYS A 35 10.46 6.42 5.06
CA LYS A 35 10.95 7.76 5.45
C LYS A 35 10.08 8.48 6.47
N LEU A 36 8.88 7.95 6.77
CA LEU A 36 7.90 8.61 7.63
C LEU A 36 7.85 7.95 9.00
N SER A 37 7.71 8.77 10.04
CA SER A 37 7.31 8.29 11.37
C SER A 37 5.88 7.74 11.32
N ALA A 38 5.51 6.87 12.27
CA ALA A 38 4.17 6.28 12.29
C ALA A 38 3.05 7.33 12.32
N THR A 39 3.23 8.42 13.06
CA THR A 39 2.31 9.56 13.14
C THR A 39 2.23 10.34 11.84
N GLU A 40 3.36 10.59 11.17
CA GLU A 40 3.40 11.29 9.88
C GLU A 40 2.74 10.47 8.78
N PHE A 41 3.02 9.16 8.78
CA PHE A 41 2.40 8.23 7.85
C PHE A 41 0.88 8.19 8.07
N ALA A 42 0.43 8.00 9.32
CA ALA A 42 -0.99 8.03 9.67
C ALA A 42 -1.69 9.35 9.29
N ALA A 43 -1.01 10.47 9.42
CA ALA A 43 -1.55 11.78 9.07
C ALA A 43 -1.76 11.95 7.55
N LYS A 44 -0.92 11.30 6.73
CA LYS A 44 -1.05 11.31 5.26
C LYS A 44 -2.07 10.32 4.72
N LEU A 45 -2.49 9.35 5.53
CA LEU A 45 -3.49 8.37 5.12
C LEU A 45 -4.90 9.00 5.03
N PRO A 46 -5.68 8.65 4.00
CA PRO A 46 -7.03 9.18 3.83
C PRO A 46 -7.95 8.64 4.93
N LYS A 47 -8.31 9.52 5.88
CA LYS A 47 -9.23 9.19 6.96
C LYS A 47 -10.63 8.93 6.42
N GLY A 48 -11.30 7.92 6.96
CA GLY A 48 -12.68 7.55 6.58
C GLY A 48 -12.80 6.65 5.34
N LYS A 49 -11.69 6.34 4.66
CA LYS A 49 -11.65 5.35 3.58
C LYS A 49 -10.97 4.06 4.04
N VAL A 50 -11.24 2.96 3.34
CA VAL A 50 -10.49 1.72 3.48
C VAL A 50 -9.14 1.91 2.81
N VAL A 51 -8.07 1.83 3.59
CA VAL A 51 -6.69 1.98 3.10
C VAL A 51 -6.13 0.61 2.79
N ILE A 52 -5.61 0.41 1.59
CA ILE A 52 -4.94 -0.83 1.19
C ILE A 52 -3.50 -0.50 0.82
N MET A 53 -2.55 -0.92 1.65
CA MET A 53 -1.13 -0.67 1.43
C MET A 53 -0.51 -1.76 0.55
N ASN A 54 0.33 -1.35 -0.38
CA ASN A 54 1.05 -2.25 -1.26
C ASN A 54 2.55 -1.92 -1.26
N CYS A 55 3.34 -2.94 -1.54
CA CYS A 55 4.77 -2.85 -1.76
C CYS A 55 5.14 -3.86 -2.87
N SER A 56 6.43 -4.00 -3.15
CA SER A 56 6.96 -4.95 -4.12
C SER A 56 6.70 -6.40 -3.70
N ALA A 57 6.77 -6.72 -2.39
CA ALA A 57 6.67 -8.09 -1.86
C ALA A 57 5.96 -8.20 -0.49
N GLY A 58 5.10 -7.23 -0.14
CA GLY A 58 4.36 -7.24 1.13
C GLY A 58 5.13 -6.82 2.39
N GLY A 59 6.44 -7.09 2.47
CA GLY A 59 7.25 -6.81 3.68
C GLY A 59 7.14 -5.36 4.20
N ARG A 60 7.42 -4.35 3.36
CA ARG A 60 7.32 -2.94 3.81
C ARG A 60 5.89 -2.52 4.15
N SER A 61 4.89 -3.12 3.50
CA SER A 61 3.48 -2.85 3.78
C SER A 61 3.09 -3.36 5.18
N MET A 62 3.57 -4.55 5.53
CA MET A 62 3.40 -5.14 6.86
C MET A 62 4.11 -4.30 7.92
N GLU A 63 5.35 -3.86 7.67
CA GLU A 63 6.07 -2.97 8.59
C GLU A 63 5.33 -1.64 8.82
N ALA A 64 4.81 -1.03 7.75
CA ALA A 64 3.99 0.18 7.83
C ALA A 64 2.72 -0.06 8.65
N PHE A 65 2.06 -1.20 8.46
CA PHE A 65 0.89 -1.60 9.24
C PHE A 65 1.22 -1.77 10.73
N LEU A 66 2.31 -2.47 11.05
CA LEU A 66 2.77 -2.66 12.41
C LEU A 66 3.15 -1.34 13.08
N LYS A 67 3.79 -0.42 12.35
CA LYS A 67 4.08 0.95 12.83
C LYS A 67 2.80 1.68 13.23
N LEU A 68 1.75 1.64 12.40
CA LEU A 68 0.46 2.26 12.70
C LEU A 68 -0.20 1.63 13.93
N LYS A 69 -0.19 0.29 14.01
CA LYS A 69 -0.73 -0.45 15.15
C LYS A 69 -0.01 -0.09 16.45
N ASN A 70 1.32 -0.02 16.42
CA ASN A 70 2.14 0.37 17.58
C ASN A 70 1.92 1.83 17.99
N ALA A 71 1.65 2.72 17.03
CA ALA A 71 1.29 4.11 17.29
C ALA A 71 -0.17 4.31 17.77
N LYS A 72 -0.90 3.22 18.09
CA LYS A 72 -2.31 3.25 18.51
C LYS A 72 -3.24 3.94 17.50
N VAL A 73 -2.91 3.88 16.22
CA VAL A 73 -3.77 4.35 15.14
C VAL A 73 -4.87 3.32 14.90
N ASP A 74 -6.09 3.77 14.58
CA ASP A 74 -7.15 2.86 14.17
C ASP A 74 -6.79 2.19 12.84
N VAL A 75 -6.43 0.91 12.91
CA VAL A 75 -6.06 0.07 11.77
C VAL A 75 -7.23 -0.81 11.29
N SER A 76 -8.43 -0.62 11.85
CA SER A 76 -9.63 -1.42 11.55
C SER A 76 -10.04 -1.35 10.06
N LYS A 77 -9.68 -0.25 9.39
CA LYS A 77 -9.93 -0.01 7.96
C LYS A 77 -8.64 -0.01 7.13
N ILE A 78 -7.54 -0.51 7.68
CA ILE A 78 -6.24 -0.53 7.03
C ILE A 78 -5.88 -1.99 6.74
N PHE A 79 -5.58 -2.28 5.49
CA PHE A 79 -5.20 -3.60 4.98
C PHE A 79 -3.89 -3.47 4.22
N TYR A 80 -3.22 -4.59 3.99
CA TYR A 80 -2.02 -4.64 3.15
C TYR A 80 -2.04 -5.86 2.25
N PHE A 81 -1.44 -5.74 1.06
CA PHE A 81 -1.23 -6.88 0.18
C PHE A 81 -0.02 -7.68 0.62
N ASP A 82 -0.25 -8.93 0.99
CA ASP A 82 0.78 -9.95 1.17
C ASP A 82 1.06 -10.68 -0.15
N ALA A 83 1.56 -9.92 -1.13
CA ALA A 83 1.83 -10.44 -2.46
C ALA A 83 3.01 -9.70 -3.09
N ASN A 84 3.69 -10.38 -4.01
CA ASN A 84 4.68 -9.78 -4.88
C ASN A 84 4.00 -9.09 -6.06
N ILE A 85 3.98 -7.76 -6.06
CA ILE A 85 3.31 -6.95 -7.07
C ILE A 85 4.37 -6.32 -7.97
N LYS A 86 4.36 -6.71 -9.25
CA LYS A 86 5.16 -6.06 -10.29
C LYS A 86 4.24 -5.35 -11.26
N CYS A 87 4.34 -4.02 -11.31
CA CYS A 87 3.57 -3.22 -12.26
C CYS A 87 4.48 -2.65 -13.34
N ASP A 88 4.01 -2.67 -14.59
CA ASP A 88 4.64 -1.99 -15.70
C ASP A 88 4.17 -0.52 -15.81
N LYS A 89 4.88 0.31 -16.59
CA LYS A 89 4.51 1.69 -16.91
C LYS A 89 3.13 1.82 -17.57
N SER A 90 2.65 0.74 -18.20
CA SER A 90 1.31 0.67 -18.81
C SER A 90 0.18 0.55 -17.77
N GLY A 91 0.51 0.34 -16.49
CA GLY A 91 -0.46 0.14 -15.40
C GLY A 91 -0.95 -1.30 -15.25
N THR A 92 -0.40 -2.24 -16.02
CA THR A 92 -0.64 -3.68 -15.85
C THR A 92 0.21 -4.19 -14.69
N CYS A 93 -0.44 -4.81 -13.70
CA CYS A 93 0.23 -5.35 -12.51
C CYS A 93 0.10 -6.87 -12.45
N GLU A 94 1.24 -7.54 -12.38
CA GLU A 94 1.34 -8.96 -12.06
C GLU A 94 1.43 -9.12 -10.54
N ILE A 95 0.38 -9.71 -9.97
CA ILE A 95 0.29 -9.98 -8.54
C ILE A 95 0.57 -11.48 -8.35
N LYS A 96 1.73 -11.79 -7.77
CA LYS A 96 2.10 -13.16 -7.41
C LYS A 96 1.98 -13.28 -5.89
N VAL A 97 1.00 -14.03 -5.41
CA VAL A 97 0.81 -14.25 -3.96
C VAL A 97 2.07 -14.89 -3.39
N ASN A 98 2.53 -14.39 -2.25
CA ASN A 98 3.62 -15.06 -1.54
C ASN A 98 3.09 -16.42 -1.07
N GLU A 99 3.80 -17.50 -1.35
CA GLU A 99 3.35 -18.85 -0.99
C GLU A 99 3.05 -18.88 0.52
N PRO A 100 1.92 -19.49 0.97
CA PRO A 100 1.58 -19.48 2.38
C PRO A 100 2.75 -20.08 3.16
N LEU A 101 3.20 -19.36 4.19
CA LEU A 101 4.03 -19.95 5.22
C LEU A 101 3.18 -21.02 5.90
N GLY A 102 3.31 -22.25 5.41
CA GLY A 102 2.68 -23.45 5.97
C GLY A 102 3.13 -23.71 7.39
#